data_AF-E8V4D8-F1
#
_entry.id   AF-E8V4D8-F1
#
_cell.length_a   1.000
_cell.length_b   1.000
_cell.length_c   1.000
_cell.angle_alpha   90.00
_cell.angle_beta   90.00
_cell.angle_gamma   90.00
#
_symmetry.space_group_name_H-M   'P 1'
#
loop_
_entity.id
_entity.type
_entity.pdbx_description
1 polymer ?
#
loop_
_entity_poly.entity_id
_entity_poly.type
_entity_poly.pdbx_seq_one_letter_code
_entity_poly.pdbx_strand_id
1 'polypeptide(L)'
;MKKSHKRQRMTEITRQAIVDRLFLDSSEPFYGKSDLISFLKRTWPLSQMPSTDYRFKDAEGDIWQHSVNNDDWTDSELLWNRLKIGEIPDEQFSRFLEARVHPLICPDRDRMESLVAAFNEELKNDRFVMRKASEISGRPIYKVSSLDDVGGLGNAYEVVLSFAGEDRAYVDQVAQILRDSDISLFYDNYEEVTLWGKNLTEHLHMVYSSSARYCVMFISENYAEKVWPTHERRSAFEKAISSKEEYILPARFDDTDIPGLSKHISYIDLRKKSPDQFAALIIQKLGHTIADDVEESTDSTLSDDDIPF
;
A
#
# COMPACT_ATOMS: atom_id res chain seq x y z
N MET A 1 5.35 32.02 7.04
CA MET A 1 6.38 31.16 6.41
C MET A 1 5.94 29.71 6.60
N LYS A 2 5.48 29.03 5.55
CA LYS A 2 5.09 27.61 5.63
C LYS A 2 6.37 26.80 5.85
N LYS A 3 6.47 26.07 6.97
CA LYS A 3 7.55 25.09 7.18
C LYS A 3 7.39 23.99 6.14
N SER A 4 8.34 23.90 5.20
CA SER A 4 8.45 22.75 4.31
C SER A 4 8.69 21.52 5.19
N HIS A 5 7.71 20.64 5.28
CA HIS A 5 7.84 19.37 6.00
C HIS A 5 8.67 18.46 5.09
N LYS A 6 9.98 18.40 5.33
CA LYS A 6 10.84 17.43 4.66
C LYS A 6 10.31 16.04 5.05
N ARG A 7 9.79 15.28 4.08
CA ARG A 7 9.32 13.90 4.29
C ARG A 7 10.45 13.13 4.95
N GLN A 8 10.19 12.51 6.10
CA GLN A 8 11.17 11.67 6.78
C GLN A 8 11.52 10.52 5.84
N ARG A 9 12.82 10.22 5.71
CA ARG A 9 13.30 9.18 4.78
C ARG A 9 14.21 8.20 5.49
N MET A 10 14.03 6.90 5.27
CA MET A 10 15.03 5.91 5.67
C MET A 10 16.24 6.01 4.74
N THR A 11 17.37 6.40 5.30
CA THR A 11 18.62 6.55 4.57
C THR A 11 19.18 5.20 4.14
N GLU A 12 19.96 5.22 3.06
CA GLU A 12 20.67 4.03 2.59
C GLU A 12 21.62 3.46 3.66
N ILE A 13 22.19 4.31 4.52
CA ILE A 13 23.04 3.91 5.65
C ILE A 13 22.24 3.06 6.65
N THR A 14 21.05 3.50 7.05
CA THR A 14 20.16 2.73 7.93
C THR A 14 19.74 1.41 7.29
N ARG A 15 19.40 1.43 6.00
CA ARG A 15 19.04 0.21 5.25
C ARG A 15 20.19 -0.79 5.21
N GLN A 16 21.41 -0.31 4.93
CA GLN A 16 22.63 -1.11 4.94
C GLN A 16 22.87 -1.73 6.30
N ALA A 17 22.84 -0.94 7.37
CA ALA A 17 23.06 -1.43 8.73
C ALA A 17 22.06 -2.52 9.13
N ILE A 18 20.78 -2.37 8.73
CA ILE A 18 19.74 -3.37 9.01
C ILE A 18 19.98 -4.66 8.21
N VAL A 19 20.26 -4.56 6.91
CA VAL A 19 20.48 -5.74 6.05
C VAL A 19 21.77 -6.46 6.44
N ASP A 20 22.84 -5.75 6.77
CA ASP A 20 24.09 -6.34 7.25
C ASP A 20 23.87 -7.13 8.55
N ARG A 21 23.07 -6.60 9.48
CA ARG A 21 22.69 -7.33 10.70
C ARG A 21 21.94 -8.63 10.40
N LEU A 22 21.09 -8.64 9.37
CA LEU A 22 20.42 -9.88 8.94
C LEU A 22 21.40 -10.91 8.40
N PHE A 23 22.43 -10.50 7.67
CA PHE A 23 23.46 -11.40 7.14
C PHE A 23 24.48 -11.86 8.18
N LEU A 24 24.70 -11.08 9.24
CA LEU A 24 25.55 -11.47 10.37
C LEU A 24 24.92 -12.57 11.23
N ASP A 25 23.58 -12.67 11.26
CA ASP A 25 22.89 -13.77 11.94
C ASP A 25 22.93 -15.05 11.10
N SER A 26 24.04 -15.79 11.19
CA SER A 26 24.20 -17.09 10.53
C SER A 26 23.25 -18.19 11.03
N SER A 27 22.42 -17.94 12.05
CA SER A 27 21.52 -18.97 12.59
C SER A 27 20.27 -19.22 11.73
N GLU A 28 19.89 -18.28 10.86
CA GLU A 28 18.76 -18.43 9.95
C GLU A 28 18.90 -17.49 8.74
N PRO A 29 18.50 -17.90 7.52
CA PRO A 29 18.47 -16.98 6.38
C PRO A 29 17.53 -15.78 6.62
N PHE A 30 17.72 -14.72 5.83
CA PHE A 30 16.90 -13.50 5.95
C PHE A 30 15.41 -13.74 5.63
N TYR A 31 15.05 -14.83 4.97
CA TYR A 31 13.65 -15.20 4.70
C TYR A 31 13.04 -16.11 5.78
N GLY A 32 13.75 -16.36 6.89
CA GLY A 32 13.23 -17.06 8.05
C GLY A 32 12.80 -18.50 7.77
N LYS A 33 11.60 -18.87 8.21
CA LYS A 33 10.99 -20.21 8.00
C LYS A 33 10.17 -20.34 6.71
N SER A 34 10.13 -19.33 5.86
CA SER A 34 9.48 -19.40 4.54
C SER A 34 10.43 -19.92 3.48
N ASP A 35 9.92 -20.26 2.29
CA ASP A 35 10.77 -20.30 1.10
C ASP A 35 11.10 -18.87 0.62
N LEU A 36 12.23 -18.75 -0.08
CA LEU A 36 12.78 -17.49 -0.57
C LEU A 36 11.78 -16.72 -1.46
N ILE A 37 11.16 -17.40 -2.43
CA ILE A 37 10.27 -16.75 -3.40
C ILE A 37 9.00 -16.24 -2.72
N SER A 38 8.36 -17.06 -1.87
CA SER A 38 7.18 -16.64 -1.11
C SER A 38 7.48 -15.51 -0.14
N PHE A 39 8.69 -15.45 0.41
CA PHE A 39 9.13 -14.33 1.24
C PHE A 39 9.24 -13.05 0.40
N LEU A 40 9.99 -13.09 -0.70
CA LEU A 40 10.23 -11.93 -1.55
C LEU A 40 8.94 -11.36 -2.18
N LYS A 41 7.97 -12.22 -2.52
CA LYS A 41 6.64 -11.81 -3.03
C LYS A 41 5.85 -10.92 -2.07
N ARG A 42 6.20 -10.90 -0.78
CA ARG A 42 5.57 -10.01 0.23
C ARG A 42 6.01 -8.55 0.07
N THR A 43 7.11 -8.32 -0.64
CA THR A 43 7.73 -7.00 -0.81
C THR A 43 7.79 -6.58 -2.27
N TRP A 44 8.05 -7.52 -3.20
CA TRP A 44 8.21 -7.24 -4.62
C TRP A 44 7.17 -8.00 -5.47
N PRO A 45 6.58 -7.37 -6.50
CA PRO A 45 5.71 -8.05 -7.46
C PRO A 45 6.56 -8.83 -8.49
N LEU A 46 7.23 -9.90 -8.06
CA LEU A 46 8.27 -10.58 -8.86
C LEU A 46 7.83 -11.01 -10.27
N SER A 47 6.59 -11.48 -10.43
CA SER A 47 6.04 -11.90 -11.72
C SER A 47 5.75 -10.75 -12.69
N GLN A 48 5.73 -9.51 -12.19
CA GLN A 48 5.55 -8.29 -13.00
C GLN A 48 6.87 -7.57 -13.27
N MET A 49 7.93 -7.92 -12.53
CA MET A 49 9.25 -7.35 -12.74
C MET A 49 9.93 -8.05 -13.93
N PRO A 50 10.61 -7.30 -14.81
CA PRO A 50 11.34 -7.89 -15.92
C PRO A 50 12.46 -8.78 -15.40
N SER A 51 12.76 -9.84 -16.17
CA SER A 51 13.93 -10.66 -15.90
C SER A 51 15.22 -9.93 -16.28
N THR A 52 16.30 -10.14 -15.53
CA THR A 52 17.67 -9.76 -15.89
C THR A 52 18.39 -10.85 -16.69
N ASP A 53 17.77 -12.02 -16.84
CA ASP A 53 18.25 -13.11 -17.67
C ASP A 53 17.22 -13.40 -18.77
N TYR A 54 17.59 -13.13 -20.02
CA TYR A 54 16.71 -13.26 -21.18
C TYR A 54 16.07 -14.65 -21.36
N ARG A 55 16.60 -15.68 -20.68
CA ARG A 55 16.05 -17.05 -20.70
C ARG A 55 14.75 -17.18 -19.90
N PHE A 56 14.48 -16.25 -18.98
CA PHE A 56 13.30 -16.27 -18.11
C PHE A 56 12.35 -15.11 -18.43
N LYS A 57 11.07 -15.34 -18.13
CA LYS A 57 10.00 -14.39 -18.45
C LYS A 57 10.01 -13.17 -17.52
N ASP A 58 10.28 -13.39 -16.24
CA ASP A 58 10.12 -12.41 -15.16
C ASP A 58 11.19 -12.61 -14.06
N ALA A 59 11.20 -11.70 -13.09
CA ALA A 59 12.12 -11.76 -11.95
C ALA A 59 11.91 -12.98 -11.07
N GLU A 60 10.69 -13.52 -11.00
CA GLU A 60 10.43 -14.73 -10.22
C GLU A 60 11.20 -15.92 -10.81
N GLY A 61 11.14 -16.09 -12.13
CA GLY A 61 11.84 -17.15 -12.84
C GLY A 61 13.36 -17.06 -12.71
N ASP A 62 13.95 -15.88 -12.89
CA ASP A 62 15.41 -15.74 -12.79
C ASP A 62 15.93 -15.86 -11.36
N ILE A 63 15.26 -15.26 -10.36
CA ILE A 63 15.65 -15.39 -8.95
C ILE A 63 15.53 -16.85 -8.52
N TRP A 64 14.46 -17.55 -8.90
CA TRP A 64 14.33 -18.96 -8.57
C TRP A 64 15.45 -19.79 -9.21
N GLN A 65 15.75 -19.54 -10.48
CA GLN A 65 16.83 -20.27 -11.17
C GLN A 65 18.18 -20.07 -10.47
N HIS A 66 18.54 -18.83 -10.17
CA HIS A 66 19.85 -18.48 -9.66
C HIS A 66 20.01 -18.73 -8.16
N SER A 67 19.03 -18.32 -7.35
CA SER A 67 19.12 -18.40 -5.89
C SER A 67 18.60 -19.72 -5.30
N VAL A 68 17.79 -20.51 -6.02
CA VAL A 68 17.23 -21.77 -5.49
C VAL A 68 17.72 -22.99 -6.25
N ASN A 69 17.67 -22.97 -7.59
CA ASN A 69 18.03 -24.14 -8.39
C ASN A 69 19.56 -24.29 -8.59
N ASN A 70 20.25 -23.18 -8.85
CA ASN A 70 21.69 -23.17 -9.09
C ASN A 70 22.53 -22.86 -7.84
N ASP A 71 21.96 -22.09 -6.91
CA ASP A 71 22.67 -21.55 -5.72
C ASP A 71 23.93 -20.76 -6.11
N ASP A 72 23.83 -19.95 -7.19
CA ASP A 72 24.94 -19.16 -7.75
C ASP A 72 24.82 -17.65 -7.47
N TRP A 73 23.76 -17.20 -6.79
CA TRP A 73 23.61 -15.85 -6.25
C TRP A 73 23.66 -15.87 -4.73
N THR A 74 24.55 -15.07 -4.16
CA THR A 74 24.52 -14.80 -2.72
C THR A 74 23.30 -13.97 -2.33
N ASP A 75 22.85 -14.09 -1.08
CA ASP A 75 21.76 -13.25 -0.54
C ASP A 75 22.06 -11.74 -0.69
N SER A 76 23.33 -11.36 -0.57
CA SER A 76 23.79 -9.99 -0.76
C SER A 76 23.60 -9.53 -2.21
N GLU A 77 24.04 -10.33 -3.19
CA GLU A 77 23.84 -10.01 -4.61
C GLU A 77 22.35 -9.95 -4.96
N LEU A 78 21.55 -10.86 -4.43
CA LEU A 78 20.11 -10.84 -4.63
C LEU A 78 19.46 -9.55 -4.08
N LEU A 79 19.72 -9.19 -2.82
CA LEU A 79 19.08 -8.02 -2.23
C LEU A 79 19.62 -6.69 -2.79
N TRP A 80 20.95 -6.56 -2.92
CA TRP A 80 21.59 -5.29 -3.31
C TRP A 80 21.69 -5.11 -4.81
N ASN A 81 22.04 -6.14 -5.58
CA ASN A 81 22.26 -6.00 -7.01
C ASN A 81 20.96 -6.24 -7.79
N ARG A 82 20.23 -7.33 -7.50
CA ARG A 82 19.03 -7.70 -8.25
C ARG A 82 17.79 -6.91 -7.82
N LEU A 83 17.58 -6.76 -6.51
CA LEU A 83 16.36 -6.14 -5.94
C LEU A 83 16.56 -4.69 -5.51
N LYS A 84 17.80 -4.19 -5.56
CA LYS A 84 18.15 -2.78 -5.26
C LYS A 84 17.58 -2.30 -3.93
N ILE A 85 17.64 -3.14 -2.89
CA ILE A 85 17.01 -2.89 -1.58
C ILE A 85 17.45 -1.56 -0.92
N GLY A 86 18.63 -1.05 -1.26
CA GLY A 86 19.12 0.27 -0.82
C GLY A 86 18.38 1.45 -1.42
N GLU A 87 17.76 1.28 -2.59
CA GLU A 87 17.21 2.35 -3.41
C GLU A 87 15.67 2.36 -3.47
N ILE A 88 15.01 1.28 -3.02
CA ILE A 88 13.54 1.15 -3.05
C ILE A 88 12.79 2.23 -2.22
N PRO A 89 11.49 2.47 -2.44
CA PRO A 89 10.70 3.34 -1.57
C PRO A 89 10.68 2.89 -0.10
N ASP A 90 10.54 3.83 0.84
CA ASP A 90 10.54 3.56 2.28
C ASP A 90 9.41 2.62 2.69
N GLU A 91 8.25 2.76 2.07
CA GLU A 91 7.08 1.92 2.29
C GLU A 91 7.36 0.48 1.82
N GLN A 92 8.15 0.31 0.76
CA GLN A 92 8.60 -1.00 0.30
C GLN A 92 9.63 -1.62 1.24
N PHE A 93 10.62 -0.84 1.69
CA PHE A 93 11.59 -1.30 2.69
C PHE A 93 10.90 -1.66 4.02
N SER A 94 9.89 -0.88 4.43
CA SER A 94 9.05 -1.19 5.60
C SER A 94 8.36 -2.54 5.46
N ARG A 95 7.75 -2.82 4.30
CA ARG A 95 7.13 -4.13 4.01
C ARG A 95 8.12 -5.29 4.11
N PHE A 96 9.37 -5.11 3.68
CA PHE A 96 10.44 -6.12 3.84
C PHE A 96 10.72 -6.43 5.32
N LEU A 97 10.90 -5.39 6.15
CA LEU A 97 11.14 -5.58 7.58
C LEU A 97 9.94 -6.22 8.29
N GLU A 98 8.73 -5.76 7.97
CA GLU A 98 7.48 -6.32 8.51
C GLU A 98 7.29 -7.78 8.10
N ALA A 99 7.64 -8.14 6.86
CA ALA A 99 7.63 -9.53 6.40
C ALA A 99 8.62 -10.37 7.20
N ARG A 100 9.85 -9.89 7.43
CA ARG A 100 10.88 -10.64 8.19
C ARG A 100 10.42 -11.03 9.58
N VAL A 101 9.73 -10.13 10.28
CA VAL A 101 9.26 -10.34 11.65
C VAL A 101 7.84 -10.90 11.72
N HIS A 102 7.20 -11.18 10.58
CA HIS A 102 5.86 -11.74 10.57
C HIS A 102 5.84 -13.13 11.25
N PRO A 103 4.81 -13.48 12.04
CA PRO A 103 4.76 -14.75 12.79
C PRO A 103 4.91 -16.05 11.98
N LEU A 104 4.56 -16.03 10.69
CA LEU A 104 4.79 -17.18 9.78
C LEU A 104 6.23 -17.29 9.29
N ILE A 105 6.98 -16.18 9.34
CA ILE A 105 8.38 -16.09 8.90
C ILE A 105 9.32 -16.26 10.10
N CYS A 106 8.98 -15.65 11.23
CA CYS A 106 9.68 -15.76 12.50
C CYS A 106 8.73 -16.29 13.59
N PRO A 107 8.51 -17.60 13.71
CA PRO A 107 7.58 -18.17 14.68
C PRO A 107 8.17 -18.23 16.10
N ASP A 108 9.46 -18.02 16.30
CA ASP A 108 10.04 -17.90 17.63
C ASP A 108 9.83 -16.48 18.16
N ARG A 109 9.16 -16.36 19.31
CA ARG A 109 8.76 -15.06 19.86
C ARG A 109 9.97 -14.26 20.37
N ASP A 110 10.89 -14.91 21.06
CA ASP A 110 12.05 -14.24 21.65
C ASP A 110 12.99 -13.73 20.53
N ARG A 111 13.14 -14.53 19.47
CA ARG A 111 13.84 -14.12 18.24
C ARG A 111 13.15 -12.96 17.54
N MET A 112 11.82 -13.01 17.39
CA MET A 112 11.06 -11.92 16.77
C MET A 112 11.25 -10.62 17.55
N GLU A 113 11.07 -10.64 18.86
CA GLU A 113 11.26 -9.47 19.73
C GLU A 113 12.71 -8.95 19.67
N SER A 114 13.70 -9.84 19.60
CA SER A 114 15.12 -9.50 19.43
C SER A 114 15.39 -8.83 18.07
N LEU A 115 14.82 -9.34 16.98
CA LEU A 115 14.94 -8.74 15.64
C LEU A 115 14.31 -7.35 15.60
N VAL A 116 13.09 -7.20 16.15
CA VAL A 116 12.41 -5.90 16.24
C VAL A 116 13.25 -4.89 17.03
N ALA A 117 13.83 -5.31 18.16
CA ALA A 117 14.73 -4.46 18.94
C ALA A 117 15.95 -4.04 18.12
N ALA A 118 16.60 -4.98 17.43
CA ALA A 118 17.76 -4.70 16.58
C ALA A 118 17.43 -3.74 15.42
N PHE A 119 16.29 -3.92 14.76
CA PHE A 119 15.82 -3.00 13.72
C PHE A 119 15.56 -1.60 14.28
N ASN A 120 14.93 -1.51 15.45
CA ASN A 120 14.63 -0.23 16.08
C ASN A 120 15.87 0.56 16.52
N GLU A 121 16.98 -0.11 16.81
CA GLU A 121 18.26 0.56 17.07
C GLU A 121 18.79 1.33 15.86
N GLU A 122 18.49 0.86 14.65
CA GLU A 122 18.86 1.54 13.40
C GLU A 122 17.77 2.52 12.95
N LEU A 123 16.50 2.09 12.91
CA LEU A 123 15.37 2.89 12.44
C LEU A 123 15.21 4.21 13.21
N LYS A 124 15.51 4.23 14.51
CA LYS A 124 15.39 5.44 15.33
C LYS A 124 16.29 6.58 14.85
N ASN A 125 17.42 6.26 14.21
CA ASN A 125 18.35 7.26 13.68
C ASN A 125 17.70 8.09 12.57
N ASP A 126 16.79 7.48 11.82
CA ASP A 126 15.99 8.12 10.76
C ASP A 126 14.55 8.44 11.21
N ARG A 127 14.32 8.45 12.52
CA ARG A 127 13.03 8.75 13.14
C ARG A 127 11.90 7.78 12.72
N PHE A 128 12.22 6.53 12.48
CA PHE A 128 11.24 5.44 12.31
C PHE A 128 11.28 4.51 13.51
N VAL A 129 10.19 3.77 13.70
CA VAL A 129 10.11 2.70 14.69
C VAL A 129 9.12 1.63 14.24
N MET A 130 9.51 0.39 14.47
CA MET A 130 8.66 -0.76 14.38
C MET A 130 7.88 -0.95 15.69
N ARG A 131 6.56 -0.78 15.63
CA ARG A 131 5.63 -0.87 16.77
C ARG A 131 4.70 -2.06 16.59
N LYS A 132 4.28 -2.67 17.69
CA LYS A 132 3.22 -3.68 17.66
C LYS A 132 1.91 -3.01 17.24
N ALA A 133 1.36 -3.48 16.13
CA ALA A 133 0.10 -3.00 15.56
C ALA A 133 -1.07 -3.86 16.02
N SER A 134 -0.93 -5.19 15.95
CA SER A 134 -2.01 -6.12 16.28
C SER A 134 -1.45 -7.46 16.75
N GLU A 135 -2.32 -8.46 16.87
CA GLU A 135 -1.95 -9.84 17.11
C GLU A 135 -2.75 -10.79 16.23
N ILE A 136 -2.15 -11.92 15.87
CA ILE A 136 -2.82 -13.05 15.21
C ILE A 136 -2.47 -14.31 15.99
N SER A 137 -3.47 -15.04 16.49
CA SER A 137 -3.28 -16.26 17.29
C SER A 137 -2.34 -16.06 18.50
N GLY A 138 -2.43 -14.91 19.17
CA GLY A 138 -1.58 -14.54 20.31
C GLY A 138 -0.14 -14.17 19.95
N ARG A 139 0.17 -14.03 18.65
CA ARG A 139 1.50 -13.65 18.14
C ARG A 139 1.44 -12.20 17.65
N PRO A 140 2.39 -11.33 18.04
CA PRO A 140 2.35 -9.92 17.67
C PRO A 140 2.59 -9.71 16.17
N ILE A 141 1.91 -8.72 15.61
CA ILE A 141 2.16 -8.17 14.28
C ILE A 141 2.77 -6.79 14.47
N TYR A 142 3.92 -6.57 13.85
CA TYR A 142 4.64 -5.31 13.92
C TYR A 142 4.48 -4.52 12.61
N LYS A 143 4.46 -3.20 12.74
CA LYS A 143 4.41 -2.25 11.63
C LYS A 143 5.45 -1.15 11.82
N VAL A 144 6.10 -0.74 10.73
CA VAL A 144 6.99 0.42 10.73
C VAL A 144 6.14 1.69 10.65
N SER A 145 6.49 2.69 11.44
CA SER A 145 5.79 3.98 11.49
C SER A 145 6.78 5.09 11.85
N SER A 146 6.46 6.33 11.49
CA SER A 146 7.28 7.48 11.90
C SER A 146 7.23 7.65 13.42
N LEU A 147 8.33 8.06 14.04
CA LEU A 147 8.35 8.49 15.45
C LEU A 147 7.49 9.74 15.64
N ASP A 148 7.33 10.55 14.59
CA ASP A 148 6.54 11.77 14.59
C ASP A 148 5.03 11.54 14.38
N ASP A 149 4.62 10.29 14.08
CA ASP A 149 3.20 9.93 14.09
C ASP A 149 2.70 9.86 15.54
N VAL A 150 2.02 10.93 15.96
CA VAL A 150 1.36 11.04 17.28
C VAL A 150 0.06 10.22 17.35
N GLY A 151 -0.38 9.62 16.23
CA GLY A 151 -1.53 8.72 16.17
C GLY A 151 -1.07 7.28 15.88
N GLY A 152 -1.30 6.37 16.82
CA GLY A 152 -0.95 4.96 16.67
C GLY A 152 -1.56 4.30 15.43
N LEU A 153 -0.88 3.23 14.98
CA LEU A 153 -1.17 2.37 13.83
C LEU A 153 -0.91 3.02 12.47
N GLY A 154 0.31 2.81 11.96
CA GLY A 154 0.71 3.16 10.61
C GLY A 154 -0.24 2.52 9.58
N ASN A 155 -0.85 3.38 8.78
CA ASN A 155 -1.73 3.05 7.68
C ASN A 155 -0.98 2.22 6.63
N ALA A 156 -1.21 0.91 6.58
CA ALA A 156 -0.63 0.00 5.57
C ALA A 156 -0.94 0.46 4.12
N TYR A 157 -2.04 1.21 3.97
CA TYR A 157 -2.47 1.80 2.72
C TYR A 157 -2.71 3.30 2.90
N GLU A 158 -2.45 4.11 1.89
CA GLU A 158 -2.88 5.50 1.93
C GLU A 158 -4.39 5.61 1.70
N VAL A 159 -4.94 4.76 0.85
CA VAL A 159 -6.38 4.74 0.54
C VAL A 159 -6.92 3.32 0.40
N VAL A 160 -8.15 3.11 0.87
CA VAL A 160 -8.92 1.90 0.61
C VAL A 160 -10.05 2.22 -0.36
N LEU A 161 -10.26 1.38 -1.38
CA LEU A 161 -11.36 1.51 -2.33
C LEU A 161 -12.46 0.49 -2.00
N SER A 162 -13.62 0.96 -1.58
CA SER A 162 -14.79 0.13 -1.25
C SER A 162 -15.90 0.35 -2.27
N PHE A 163 -16.28 -0.69 -3.02
CA PHE A 163 -17.18 -0.59 -4.17
C PHE A 163 -17.96 -1.90 -4.39
N ALA A 164 -19.08 -1.83 -5.13
CA ALA A 164 -19.81 -3.01 -5.57
C ALA A 164 -19.17 -3.60 -6.84
N GLY A 165 -19.23 -4.91 -7.03
CA GLY A 165 -18.59 -5.58 -8.16
C GLY A 165 -19.04 -5.07 -9.54
N GLU A 166 -20.25 -4.52 -9.61
CA GLU A 166 -20.84 -3.90 -10.80
C GLU A 166 -20.14 -2.59 -11.21
N ASP A 167 -19.58 -1.86 -10.24
CA ASP A 167 -18.91 -0.58 -10.48
C ASP A 167 -17.43 -0.76 -10.86
N ARG A 168 -16.97 -2.02 -10.96
CA ARG A 168 -15.55 -2.40 -11.13
C ARG A 168 -14.87 -1.72 -12.29
N ALA A 169 -15.52 -1.62 -13.46
CA ALA A 169 -14.90 -1.04 -14.64
C ALA A 169 -14.40 0.40 -14.44
N TYR A 170 -15.12 1.18 -13.61
CA TYR A 170 -14.71 2.54 -13.24
C TYR A 170 -13.61 2.50 -12.18
N VAL A 171 -13.77 1.69 -11.14
CA VAL A 171 -12.84 1.62 -10.00
C VAL A 171 -11.48 1.05 -10.40
N ASP A 172 -11.42 0.10 -11.34
CA ASP A 172 -10.17 -0.45 -11.88
C ASP A 172 -9.29 0.64 -12.50
N GLN A 173 -9.89 1.55 -13.27
CA GLN A 173 -9.18 2.66 -13.90
C GLN A 173 -8.65 3.65 -12.85
N VAL A 174 -9.48 4.00 -11.86
CA VAL A 174 -9.03 4.83 -10.72
C VAL A 174 -7.87 4.16 -9.98
N ALA A 175 -8.00 2.88 -9.66
CA ALA A 175 -6.97 2.13 -8.94
C ALA A 175 -5.66 2.05 -9.73
N GLN A 176 -5.74 1.91 -11.06
CA GLN A 176 -4.55 1.89 -11.92
C GLN A 176 -3.82 3.23 -11.87
N ILE A 177 -4.53 4.35 -12.04
CA ILE A 177 -3.94 5.70 -12.00
C ILE A 177 -3.30 6.00 -10.64
N LEU A 178 -3.95 5.58 -9.55
CA LEU A 178 -3.39 5.72 -8.20
C LEU A 178 -2.10 4.89 -8.03
N ARG A 179 -2.06 3.65 -8.54
CA ARG A 179 -0.85 2.81 -8.52
C ARG A 179 0.28 3.44 -9.33
N ASP A 180 -0.03 3.94 -10.53
CA ASP A 180 0.95 4.59 -11.42
C ASP A 180 1.49 5.89 -10.80
N SER A 181 0.74 6.47 -9.85
CA SER A 181 1.14 7.63 -9.05
C SER A 181 1.84 7.26 -7.72
N ASP A 182 2.29 6.01 -7.55
CA ASP A 182 2.97 5.48 -6.36
C ASP A 182 2.16 5.58 -5.05
N ILE A 183 0.82 5.56 -5.15
CA ILE A 183 -0.06 5.56 -3.97
C ILE A 183 -0.28 4.13 -3.49
N SER A 184 0.06 3.89 -2.22
CA SER A 184 -0.27 2.61 -1.57
C SER A 184 -1.78 2.51 -1.39
N LEU A 185 -2.42 1.50 -1.99
CA LEU A 185 -3.88 1.35 -1.91
C LEU A 185 -4.32 -0.08 -1.66
N PHE A 186 -5.42 -0.23 -0.92
CA PHE A 186 -6.13 -1.49 -0.78
C PHE A 186 -7.25 -1.57 -1.81
N TYR A 187 -7.19 -2.59 -2.65
CA TYR A 187 -8.13 -2.82 -3.74
C TYR A 187 -8.41 -4.31 -3.89
N ASP A 188 -9.68 -4.69 -3.81
CA ASP A 188 -10.17 -6.08 -3.67
C ASP A 188 -10.03 -6.95 -4.92
N ASN A 189 -9.28 -6.51 -5.93
CA ASN A 189 -9.12 -7.25 -7.19
C ASN A 189 -8.14 -8.43 -7.10
N TYR A 190 -7.59 -8.73 -5.92
CA TYR A 190 -6.46 -9.65 -5.78
C TYR A 190 -6.66 -10.82 -4.82
N GLU A 191 -7.85 -11.00 -4.25
CA GLU A 191 -8.02 -11.89 -3.10
C GLU A 191 -9.24 -12.83 -3.22
N GLU A 192 -9.61 -13.32 -4.42
CA GLU A 192 -10.53 -14.49 -4.50
C GLU A 192 -10.00 -15.67 -3.68
N VAL A 193 -8.67 -15.85 -3.68
CA VAL A 193 -7.98 -16.90 -2.91
C VAL A 193 -8.01 -16.63 -1.40
N THR A 194 -8.04 -15.37 -0.99
CA THR A 194 -7.87 -14.99 0.43
C THR A 194 -9.18 -14.64 1.12
N LEU A 195 -10.23 -14.35 0.34
CA LEU A 195 -11.61 -14.26 0.79
C LEU A 195 -12.33 -15.61 0.79
N TRP A 196 -11.74 -16.65 0.18
CA TRP A 196 -12.27 -18.01 0.24
C TRP A 196 -12.34 -18.48 1.71
N GLY A 197 -13.56 -18.53 2.25
CA GLY A 197 -13.84 -18.98 3.62
C GLY A 197 -13.88 -17.87 4.67
N LYS A 198 -13.62 -16.60 4.31
CA LYS A 198 -13.76 -15.47 5.24
C LYS A 198 -15.17 -14.90 5.21
N ASN A 199 -15.62 -14.40 6.36
CA ASN A 199 -16.92 -13.76 6.49
C ASN A 199 -16.85 -12.34 5.91
N LEU A 200 -17.83 -11.92 5.11
CA LEU A 200 -17.94 -10.54 4.58
C LEU A 200 -17.81 -9.46 5.67
N THR A 201 -18.17 -9.79 6.92
CA THR A 201 -18.00 -8.93 8.10
C THR A 201 -16.53 -8.66 8.44
N GLU A 202 -15.64 -9.64 8.25
CA GLU A 202 -14.19 -9.46 8.47
C GLU A 202 -13.57 -8.58 7.38
N HIS A 203 -14.03 -8.70 6.13
CA HIS A 203 -13.60 -7.84 5.03
C HIS A 203 -13.94 -6.36 5.32
N LEU A 204 -15.19 -6.10 5.72
CA LEU A 204 -15.61 -4.74 6.09
C LEU A 204 -14.90 -4.25 7.35
N HIS A 205 -14.71 -5.10 8.36
CA HIS A 205 -13.91 -4.73 9.53
C HIS A 205 -12.48 -4.34 9.09
N MET A 206 -11.82 -5.10 8.22
CA MET A 206 -10.50 -4.75 7.67
C MET A 206 -10.52 -3.39 6.95
N VAL A 207 -11.46 -3.18 6.03
CA VAL A 207 -11.63 -1.93 5.27
C VAL A 207 -11.80 -0.71 6.19
N TYR A 208 -12.49 -0.85 7.33
CA TYR A 208 -12.75 0.26 8.25
C TYR A 208 -11.85 0.27 9.52
N SER A 209 -10.93 -0.69 9.65
CA SER A 209 -10.09 -0.92 10.86
C SER A 209 -8.86 0.00 11.01
N SER A 210 -8.89 1.22 10.45
CA SER A 210 -7.76 2.17 10.54
C SER A 210 -6.48 1.70 9.83
N SER A 211 -6.58 0.80 8.85
CA SER A 211 -5.41 0.36 8.07
C SER A 211 -5.04 1.34 6.96
N ALA A 212 -5.84 2.39 6.75
CA ALA A 212 -5.60 3.41 5.73
C ALA A 212 -5.85 4.84 6.20
N ARG A 213 -5.28 5.84 5.50
CA ARG A 213 -5.54 7.27 5.80
C ARG A 213 -6.96 7.69 5.42
N TYR A 214 -7.46 7.17 4.30
CA TYR A 214 -8.84 7.39 3.86
C TYR A 214 -9.48 6.10 3.32
N CYS A 215 -10.80 6.00 3.42
CA CYS A 215 -11.61 5.01 2.72
C CYS A 215 -12.51 5.72 1.71
N VAL A 216 -12.31 5.47 0.43
CA VAL A 216 -13.18 5.95 -0.64
C VAL A 216 -14.33 4.97 -0.79
N MET A 217 -15.54 5.43 -0.47
CA MET A 217 -16.76 4.64 -0.63
C MET A 217 -17.42 5.01 -1.94
N PHE A 218 -17.40 4.07 -2.90
CA PHE A 218 -18.12 4.17 -4.16
C PHE A 218 -19.56 3.72 -3.96
N ILE A 219 -20.44 4.70 -3.78
CA ILE A 219 -21.85 4.48 -3.44
C ILE A 219 -22.67 4.33 -4.73
N SER A 220 -23.37 3.20 -4.80
CA SER A 220 -24.37 2.86 -5.80
C SER A 220 -25.51 2.07 -5.14
N GLU A 221 -26.60 1.85 -5.86
CA GLU A 221 -27.69 0.94 -5.43
C GLU A 221 -27.14 -0.46 -5.11
N ASN A 222 -26.26 -0.99 -5.97
CA ASN A 222 -25.60 -2.28 -5.77
C ASN A 222 -24.73 -2.30 -4.51
N TYR A 223 -24.06 -1.19 -4.19
CA TYR A 223 -23.26 -1.06 -2.96
C TYR A 223 -24.15 -1.18 -1.72
N ALA A 224 -25.29 -0.47 -1.72
CA ALA A 224 -26.24 -0.49 -0.61
C ALA A 224 -26.93 -1.85 -0.41
N GLU A 225 -27.07 -2.63 -1.48
CA GLU A 225 -27.68 -3.97 -1.42
C GLU A 225 -26.68 -5.06 -1.00
N LYS A 226 -25.47 -5.04 -1.56
CA LYS A 226 -24.54 -6.18 -1.52
C LYS A 226 -23.34 -5.99 -0.60
N VAL A 227 -22.84 -4.76 -0.51
CA VAL A 227 -21.65 -4.43 0.29
C VAL A 227 -22.07 -3.92 1.67
N TRP A 228 -23.17 -3.16 1.72
CA TRP A 228 -23.72 -2.64 2.96
C TRP A 228 -24.51 -3.73 3.74
N PRO A 229 -24.09 -4.10 4.97
CA PRO A 229 -24.67 -5.25 5.68
C PRO A 229 -26.16 -5.12 6.05
N THR A 230 -26.78 -6.28 6.31
CA THR A 230 -28.15 -6.40 6.83
C THR A 230 -28.30 -5.83 8.26
N HIS A 231 -29.55 -5.59 8.67
CA HIS A 231 -29.93 -4.83 9.87
C HIS A 231 -29.19 -5.19 11.17
N GLU A 232 -28.85 -6.46 11.42
CA GLU A 232 -28.17 -6.87 12.65
C GLU A 232 -26.74 -6.29 12.79
N ARG A 233 -26.06 -6.01 11.68
CA ARG A 233 -24.68 -5.50 11.68
C ARG A 233 -24.59 -3.97 11.53
N ARG A 234 -25.66 -3.31 11.08
CA ARG A 234 -25.70 -1.86 10.80
C ARG A 234 -25.30 -1.01 11.99
N SER A 235 -25.84 -1.26 13.19
CA SER A 235 -25.61 -0.39 14.36
C SER A 235 -24.14 -0.30 14.82
N ALA A 236 -23.31 -1.30 14.54
CA ALA A 236 -21.87 -1.25 14.81
C ALA A 236 -21.13 -0.42 13.75
N PHE A 237 -21.53 -0.53 12.48
CA PHE A 237 -20.99 0.26 11.37
C PHE A 237 -21.36 1.73 11.45
N GLU A 238 -22.63 2.04 11.76
CA GLU A 238 -23.10 3.42 11.93
C GLU A 238 -22.27 4.16 12.98
N LYS A 239 -21.92 3.50 14.10
CA LYS A 239 -21.05 4.06 15.15
C LYS A 239 -19.60 4.26 14.70
N ALA A 240 -19.07 3.36 13.88
CA ALA A 240 -17.70 3.48 13.35
C ALA A 240 -17.59 4.62 12.32
N ILE A 241 -18.61 4.80 11.49
CA ILE A 241 -18.71 5.87 10.49
C ILE A 241 -18.90 7.23 11.16
N SER A 242 -19.82 7.32 12.13
CA SER A 242 -20.10 8.58 12.83
C SER A 242 -18.93 9.08 13.68
N SER A 243 -18.03 8.19 14.10
CA SER A 243 -16.87 8.56 14.93
C SER A 243 -15.63 8.96 14.13
N LYS A 244 -15.61 8.76 12.80
CA LYS A 244 -14.47 9.01 11.91
C LYS A 244 -14.90 9.75 10.63
N GLU A 245 -15.65 10.83 10.76
CA GLU A 245 -16.24 11.56 9.62
C GLU A 245 -15.21 12.00 8.56
N GLU A 246 -13.98 12.34 8.96
CA GLU A 246 -12.93 12.76 8.03
C GLU A 246 -12.21 11.59 7.31
N TYR A 247 -12.39 10.35 7.79
CA TYR A 247 -11.79 9.15 7.20
C TYR A 247 -12.48 8.70 5.92
N ILE A 248 -13.79 8.93 5.80
CA ILE A 248 -14.61 8.44 4.70
C ILE A 248 -14.74 9.51 3.62
N LEU A 249 -14.49 9.12 2.37
CA LEU A 249 -14.63 9.96 1.19
C LEU A 249 -15.76 9.39 0.32
N PRO A 250 -17.01 9.87 0.45
CA PRO A 250 -18.11 9.37 -0.35
C PRO A 250 -17.99 9.82 -1.81
N ALA A 251 -18.10 8.88 -2.73
CA ALA A 251 -18.12 9.10 -4.16
C ALA A 251 -19.33 8.37 -4.74
N ARG A 252 -20.25 9.10 -5.37
CA ARG A 252 -21.60 8.58 -5.67
C ARG A 252 -21.80 8.39 -7.17
N PHE A 253 -22.17 7.18 -7.58
CA PHE A 253 -22.65 6.88 -8.93
C PHE A 253 -24.12 7.25 -9.12
N ASP A 254 -24.89 7.29 -8.03
CA ASP A 254 -26.32 7.62 -8.02
C ASP A 254 -26.72 8.33 -6.71
N ASP A 255 -28.03 8.51 -6.52
CA ASP A 255 -28.57 9.21 -5.35
C ASP A 255 -28.89 8.24 -4.18
N THR A 256 -28.34 7.02 -4.18
CA THR A 256 -28.63 5.98 -3.16
C THR A 256 -28.23 6.38 -1.75
N ASP A 257 -29.20 6.47 -0.85
CA ASP A 257 -28.96 6.76 0.57
C ASP A 257 -28.31 5.56 1.28
N ILE A 258 -27.21 5.83 2.01
CA ILE A 258 -26.56 4.85 2.88
C ILE A 258 -27.02 5.12 4.32
N PRO A 259 -27.76 4.19 4.97
CA PRO A 259 -28.18 4.35 6.36
C PRO A 259 -27.00 4.59 7.29
N GLY A 260 -27.09 5.65 8.10
CA GLY A 260 -26.07 6.03 9.09
C GLY A 260 -24.82 6.74 8.55
N LEU A 261 -24.73 6.94 7.23
CA LEU A 261 -23.85 7.97 6.70
C LEU A 261 -24.54 9.33 6.86
N SER A 262 -23.87 10.29 7.50
CA SER A 262 -24.44 11.62 7.71
C SER A 262 -24.73 12.30 6.36
N LYS A 263 -25.95 12.82 6.20
CA LYS A 263 -26.38 13.57 5.01
C LYS A 263 -25.63 14.90 4.83
N HIS A 264 -24.87 15.32 5.83
CA HIS A 264 -24.08 16.55 5.81
C HIS A 264 -22.63 16.34 5.36
N ILE A 265 -22.20 15.09 5.13
CA ILE A 265 -20.87 14.79 4.60
C ILE A 265 -20.82 15.19 3.12
N SER A 266 -19.79 15.97 2.76
CA SER A 266 -19.53 16.33 1.37
C SER A 266 -19.13 15.10 0.55
N TYR A 267 -19.67 14.98 -0.67
CA TYR A 267 -19.41 13.86 -1.57
C TYR A 267 -18.98 14.34 -2.95
N ILE A 268 -18.32 13.46 -3.70
CA ILE A 268 -18.04 13.68 -5.12
C ILE A 268 -19.09 12.95 -5.96
N ASP A 269 -19.70 13.66 -6.91
CA ASP A 269 -20.66 13.10 -7.87
C ASP A 269 -19.91 12.50 -9.06
N LEU A 270 -19.83 11.17 -9.13
CA LEU A 270 -19.08 10.42 -10.14
C LEU A 270 -19.75 10.46 -11.52
N ARG A 271 -21.03 10.83 -11.60
CA ARG A 271 -21.72 11.08 -12.89
C ARG A 271 -21.09 12.24 -13.67
N LYS A 272 -20.29 13.08 -13.01
CA LYS A 272 -19.67 14.30 -13.56
C LYS A 272 -18.14 14.22 -13.62
N LYS A 273 -17.55 13.06 -13.34
CA LYS A 273 -16.10 12.89 -13.25
C LYS A 273 -15.67 11.64 -14.03
N SER A 274 -14.64 11.79 -14.86
CA SER A 274 -13.94 10.61 -15.39
C SER A 274 -13.10 9.94 -14.30
N PRO A 275 -12.69 8.67 -14.48
CA PRO A 275 -11.74 8.01 -13.59
C PRO A 275 -10.48 8.85 -13.31
N ASP A 276 -9.88 9.47 -14.34
CA ASP A 276 -8.70 10.32 -14.21
C ASP A 276 -8.95 11.55 -13.34
N GLN A 277 -10.05 12.25 -13.61
CA GLN A 277 -10.43 13.43 -12.85
C GLN A 277 -10.71 13.09 -11.39
N PHE A 278 -11.26 11.91 -11.13
CA PHE A 278 -11.52 11.46 -9.77
C PHE A 278 -10.26 10.98 -9.06
N ALA A 279 -9.38 10.24 -9.73
CA ALA A 279 -8.09 9.83 -9.22
C ALA A 279 -7.23 11.05 -8.84
N ALA A 280 -7.20 12.09 -9.68
CA ALA A 280 -6.54 13.36 -9.39
C ALA A 280 -7.02 14.00 -8.07
N LEU A 281 -8.33 13.95 -7.78
CA LEU A 281 -8.88 14.44 -6.52
C LEU A 281 -8.42 13.61 -5.31
N ILE A 282 -8.31 12.28 -5.47
CA ILE A 282 -7.80 11.40 -4.41
C ILE A 282 -6.32 11.69 -4.15
N ILE A 283 -5.49 11.79 -5.21
CA ILE A 283 -4.07 12.14 -5.14
C ILE A 283 -3.89 13.46 -4.39
N GLN A 284 -4.67 14.48 -4.78
CA GLN A 284 -4.64 15.80 -4.14
C GLN A 284 -5.09 15.72 -2.67
N LYS A 285 -6.13 14.94 -2.36
CA LYS A 285 -6.62 14.74 -0.97
C LYS A 285 -5.58 14.05 -0.10
N LEU A 286 -4.76 13.17 -0.66
CA LEU A 286 -3.65 12.51 0.03
C LEU A 286 -2.43 13.43 0.24
N GLY A 287 -2.38 14.56 -0.46
CA GLY A 287 -1.29 15.54 -0.39
C GLY A 287 -0.15 15.28 -1.37
N HIS A 288 -0.39 14.43 -2.38
CA HIS A 288 0.57 14.15 -3.45
C HIS A 288 0.43 15.16 -4.58
N THR A 289 1.53 15.39 -5.32
CA THR A 289 1.53 16.26 -6.50
C THR A 289 1.42 15.38 -7.73
N ILE A 290 0.50 15.71 -8.64
CA ILE A 290 0.39 15.03 -9.93
C ILE A 290 1.65 15.44 -10.72
N ALA A 291 2.45 14.48 -11.17
CA ALA A 291 3.53 14.77 -12.09
C ALA A 291 2.88 15.20 -13.42
N ASP A 292 3.01 16.48 -13.77
CA ASP A 292 2.55 16.99 -15.06
C ASP A 292 3.50 16.47 -16.16
N ASP A 293 3.19 15.31 -16.72
CA ASP A 293 3.66 14.97 -18.08
C ASP A 293 2.72 15.67 -19.07
N VAL A 294 2.91 16.98 -19.21
CA VAL A 294 2.46 17.74 -20.37
C VAL A 294 3.71 18.16 -21.12
N GLU A 295 4.07 17.38 -22.15
CA GLU A 295 4.88 17.92 -23.24
C GLU A 295 4.09 19.09 -23.85
N GLU A 296 4.47 20.32 -23.51
CA GLU A 296 4.16 21.49 -24.31
C GLU A 296 4.84 21.32 -25.68
N SER A 297 4.11 20.75 -26.64
CA SER A 297 4.40 20.96 -28.05
C SER A 297 4.01 22.40 -28.41
N THR A 298 4.85 23.37 -28.05
CA THR A 298 4.89 24.67 -28.72
C THR A 298 6.09 24.66 -29.65
N ASP A 299 5.89 24.20 -30.88
CA ASP A 299 6.67 24.74 -31.98
C ASP A 299 5.72 25.45 -32.94
N SER A 300 6.12 26.68 -33.20
CA SER A 300 5.37 27.80 -33.71
C SER A 300 5.52 27.86 -35.23
N THR A 301 4.41 27.77 -35.95
CA THR A 301 4.32 28.28 -37.33
C THR A 301 3.05 29.11 -37.46
N LEU A 302 3.19 30.40 -37.16
CA LEU A 302 2.24 31.41 -37.63
C LEU A 302 3.02 32.41 -38.48
N SER A 303 2.54 32.52 -39.71
CA SER A 303 3.00 33.32 -40.83
C SER A 303 2.83 34.82 -40.58
N ASP A 304 3.80 35.61 -41.03
CA ASP A 304 3.90 37.06 -40.85
C ASP A 304 3.31 37.84 -42.03
N ASP A 305 2.18 37.39 -42.57
CA ASP A 305 1.46 38.08 -43.65
C ASP A 305 -0.03 38.06 -43.33
N ASP A 306 -0.52 39.09 -42.62
CA ASP A 306 -1.84 39.72 -42.82
C ASP A 306 -2.17 40.68 -41.65
N ILE A 307 -1.70 41.94 -41.74
CA ILE A 307 -2.30 43.08 -41.02
C ILE A 307 -2.56 44.21 -42.02
N PRO A 308 -3.84 44.53 -42.33
CA PRO A 308 -4.19 45.82 -42.91
C PRO A 308 -4.48 46.84 -41.80
N PHE A 309 -3.60 47.84 -41.72
CA PHE A 309 -3.67 49.17 -41.08
C PHE A 309 -3.95 49.25 -39.56
#